data_AF-A0A9D9ALQ1-F1
#
_entry.id   AF-A0A9D9ALQ1-F1
#
_cell.length_a   1.000
_cell.length_b   1.000
_cell.length_c   1.000
_cell.angle_alpha   90.00
_cell.angle_beta   90.00
_cell.angle_gamma   90.00
#
_symmetry.space_group_name_H-M   'P 1'
#
loop_
_entity.id
_entity.type
_entity.pdbx_description
1 polymer ?
#
loop_
_entity_poly.entity_id
_entity_poly.type
_entity_poly.pdbx_seq_one_letter_code
_entity_poly.pdbx_strand_id
1 'polypeptide(L)'
;MRNALIATTSLLGATLLSGCVIVVGDDDAKLHYGAETRHDGYLVLDRNGDFSRIGGDIDLRGQLGGDLNLVSGDVTTDDLQVGGGVSIAAGDVDFSGRVAEDVSIAGGDVNFTAIGEEDVDIAAGDLFVSGRVGRDGSFAAGEMLIEAAIGRDLNAHADHMIIRSTVDGEVELVAAKEIRRRRRDDPEHGLIVMGGDFREGGDVCGITIEFEPGASIGAPMTVWAESQPNLSGVRGSSNISYIPRDGVDCDELIEG
;
A
#
# COMPACT_ATOMS: atom_id res chain seq x y z
N MET A 1 69.34 41.97 22.29
CA MET A 1 68.34 42.91 21.72
C MET A 1 67.64 42.21 20.58
N ARG A 2 66.29 42.26 20.49
CA ARG A 2 65.45 41.64 19.43
C ARG A 2 65.54 40.09 19.40
N ASN A 3 64.64 39.28 18.83
CA ASN A 3 63.23 39.33 18.39
C ASN A 3 62.77 37.84 18.27
N ALA A 4 61.50 37.42 18.27
CA ALA A 4 60.19 38.01 18.61
C ALA A 4 59.17 36.85 18.82
N LEU A 5 57.91 37.16 19.18
CA LEU A 5 56.78 36.21 19.16
C LEU A 5 56.20 36.07 17.75
N ILE A 6 55.77 34.86 17.36
CA ILE A 6 54.79 34.63 16.30
C ILE A 6 53.78 33.58 16.79
N ALA A 7 52.55 34.01 17.06
CA ALA A 7 51.41 33.12 17.20
C ALA A 7 50.77 32.93 15.82
N THR A 8 50.47 31.69 15.43
CA THR A 8 49.79 31.36 14.17
C THR A 8 48.38 30.87 14.46
N THR A 9 47.40 31.72 14.17
CA THR A 9 45.98 31.41 14.29
C THR A 9 45.47 30.93 12.93
N SER A 10 45.19 29.64 12.78
CA SER A 10 44.52 29.09 11.60
C SER A 10 43.01 29.09 11.79
N LEU A 11 42.32 30.13 11.29
CA LEU A 11 40.89 30.01 11.00
C LEU A 11 40.73 29.15 9.75
N LEU A 12 40.14 27.96 9.88
CA LEU A 12 39.57 27.23 8.75
C LEU A 12 38.07 27.54 8.72
N GLY A 13 37.64 28.19 7.64
CA GLY A 13 36.23 28.52 7.44
C GLY A 13 35.44 27.30 6.97
N ALA A 14 34.44 26.90 7.75
CA ALA A 14 33.45 25.92 7.30
C ALA A 14 32.46 26.60 6.35
N THR A 15 32.58 26.36 5.04
CA THR A 15 31.56 26.71 4.07
C THR A 15 30.51 25.60 4.06
N LEU A 16 29.42 25.81 4.80
CA LEU A 16 28.23 24.95 4.74
C LEU A 16 27.52 25.19 3.41
N LEU A 17 27.99 24.51 2.36
CA LEU A 17 27.23 24.33 1.13
C LEU A 17 26.21 23.22 1.38
N SER A 18 24.97 23.62 1.69
CA SER A 18 23.79 22.77 1.61
C SER A 18 23.46 22.51 0.14
N GLY A 19 24.31 21.76 -0.54
CA GLY A 19 24.08 21.29 -1.91
C GLY A 19 23.28 20.00 -1.88
N CYS A 20 22.19 19.94 -2.64
CA CYS A 20 21.59 18.66 -3.02
C CYS A 20 22.66 17.83 -3.74
N VAL A 21 23.06 16.70 -3.14
CA VAL A 21 23.98 15.77 -3.78
C VAL A 21 23.17 14.89 -4.73
N ILE A 22 23.06 15.30 -5.98
CA ILE A 22 22.54 14.44 -7.04
C ILE A 22 23.63 13.40 -7.35
N VAL A 23 23.49 12.19 -6.81
CA VAL A 23 24.34 11.05 -7.16
C VAL A 23 23.81 10.44 -8.45
N VAL A 24 24.38 10.85 -9.59
CA VAL A 24 24.24 10.09 -10.84
C VAL A 24 25.31 9.00 -10.83
N GLY A 25 24.89 7.74 -10.68
CA GLY A 25 25.77 6.59 -10.64
C GLY A 25 25.47 5.61 -11.78
N ASP A 26 26.33 5.62 -12.80
CA ASP A 26 26.44 4.50 -13.74
C ASP A 26 27.29 3.37 -13.10
N ASP A 27 26.89 2.14 -13.41
CA ASP A 27 27.55 0.86 -13.08
C ASP A 27 27.63 0.40 -11.60
N ASP A 28 27.07 -0.79 -11.34
CA ASP A 28 27.40 -1.76 -10.27
C ASP A 28 27.79 -1.23 -8.87
N ALA A 29 26.95 -0.38 -8.28
CA ALA A 29 27.10 0.11 -6.91
C ALA A 29 26.90 -0.99 -5.84
N LYS A 30 27.89 -1.87 -5.66
CA LYS A 30 27.96 -2.78 -4.50
C LYS A 30 28.28 -1.98 -3.23
N LEU A 31 27.39 -2.05 -2.25
CA LEU A 31 27.43 -1.27 -1.01
C LEU A 31 28.77 -1.37 -0.26
N HIS A 32 29.43 -0.23 -0.09
CA HIS A 32 30.53 -0.08 0.87
C HIS A 32 29.97 0.19 2.28
N TYR A 33 30.09 -0.79 3.17
CA TYR A 33 29.79 -0.64 4.60
C TYR A 33 30.79 0.33 5.25
N GLY A 34 30.35 1.53 5.66
CA GLY A 34 31.19 2.39 6.52
C GLY A 34 31.02 3.90 6.44
N ALA A 35 29.80 4.44 6.50
CA ALA A 35 29.57 5.84 6.94
C ALA A 35 28.15 6.02 7.49
N GLU A 36 28.02 6.37 8.77
CA GLU A 36 26.74 6.86 9.31
C GLU A 36 26.35 8.14 8.58
N THR A 37 25.33 8.06 7.74
CA THR A 37 24.80 9.21 7.01
C THR A 37 23.30 9.05 6.89
N ARG A 38 22.56 9.93 7.57
CA ARG A 38 21.15 10.18 7.26
C ARG A 38 21.14 10.79 5.87
N HIS A 39 20.66 10.01 4.91
CA HIS A 39 20.74 10.30 3.49
C HIS A 39 19.35 10.25 2.88
N ASP A 40 18.54 11.21 3.31
CA ASP A 40 17.41 11.79 2.61
C ASP A 40 17.90 12.09 1.17
N GLY A 41 17.35 11.39 0.18
CA GLY A 41 18.02 11.22 -1.10
C GLY A 41 17.07 11.20 -2.30
N TYR A 42 17.14 12.27 -3.10
CA TYR A 42 16.49 12.34 -4.40
C TYR A 42 17.34 11.65 -5.48
N LEU A 43 16.82 10.55 -6.02
CA LEU A 43 17.47 9.73 -7.05
C LEU A 43 16.65 9.74 -8.34
N VAL A 44 17.34 9.93 -9.46
CA VAL A 44 16.76 9.77 -10.80
C VAL A 44 17.33 8.48 -11.37
N LEU A 45 16.48 7.50 -11.61
CA LEU A 45 16.85 6.22 -12.19
C LEU A 45 16.72 6.27 -13.71
N ASP A 46 17.74 5.80 -14.41
CA ASP A 46 17.76 5.56 -15.86
C ASP A 46 18.71 4.38 -16.12
N ARG A 47 18.26 3.16 -15.79
CA ARG A 47 19.11 1.96 -15.86
C ARG A 47 18.33 0.67 -16.10
N ASN A 48 18.95 -0.27 -16.82
CA ASN A 48 18.31 -1.51 -17.26
C ASN A 48 18.28 -2.66 -16.24
N GLY A 49 18.94 -2.53 -15.09
CA GLY A 49 19.02 -3.59 -14.08
C GLY A 49 18.57 -3.11 -12.70
N ASP A 50 18.60 -4.01 -11.72
CA ASP A 50 17.97 -3.86 -10.41
C ASP A 50 18.55 -2.73 -9.56
N PHE A 51 17.70 -2.07 -8.77
CA PHE A 51 18.09 -1.08 -7.77
C PHE A 51 17.70 -1.54 -6.37
N SER A 52 18.69 -1.67 -5.48
CA SER A 52 18.45 -1.96 -4.07
C SER A 52 19.15 -0.94 -3.17
N ARG A 53 18.44 -0.48 -2.13
CA ARG A 53 18.94 0.52 -1.19
C ARG A 53 18.34 0.33 0.20
N ILE A 54 19.16 0.59 1.20
CA ILE A 54 18.73 0.83 2.59
C ILE A 54 19.01 2.31 2.89
N GLY A 55 18.03 3.05 3.42
CA GLY A 55 18.09 4.51 3.53
C GLY A 55 17.40 5.10 4.76
N GLY A 56 17.53 6.43 4.88
CA GLY A 56 16.56 7.26 5.61
C GLY A 56 15.39 7.50 4.66
N ASP A 57 15.28 8.71 4.13
CA ASP A 57 14.18 9.04 3.23
C ASP A 57 14.64 8.91 1.76
N ILE A 58 13.81 8.33 0.90
CA ILE A 58 14.16 8.05 -0.50
C ILE A 58 13.08 8.63 -1.42
N ASP A 59 13.46 9.60 -2.26
CA ASP A 59 12.61 10.06 -3.36
C ASP A 59 13.14 9.48 -4.68
N LEU A 60 12.31 8.75 -5.42
CA LEU A 60 12.66 8.16 -6.72
C LEU A 60 11.84 8.74 -7.87
N ARG A 61 12.44 8.79 -9.05
CA ARG A 61 11.71 8.94 -10.33
C ARG A 61 12.49 8.34 -11.49
N GLY A 62 11.83 8.22 -12.65
CA GLY A 62 12.47 7.83 -13.91
C GLY A 62 12.17 6.38 -14.28
N GLN A 63 13.18 5.65 -14.75
CA GLN A 63 13.01 4.28 -15.26
C GLN A 63 14.05 3.31 -14.68
N LEU A 64 13.54 2.15 -14.26
CA LEU A 64 14.30 0.99 -13.81
C LEU A 64 13.89 -0.22 -14.65
N GLY A 65 14.84 -0.90 -15.28
CA GLY A 65 14.56 -2.05 -16.17
C GLY A 65 14.43 -3.40 -15.45
N GLY A 66 14.93 -3.51 -14.23
CA GLY A 66 14.81 -4.69 -13.36
C GLY A 66 14.11 -4.34 -12.03
N ASP A 67 14.47 -5.05 -10.97
CA ASP A 67 13.73 -5.03 -9.70
C ASP A 67 14.06 -3.84 -8.79
N LEU A 68 13.06 -3.32 -8.09
CA LEU A 68 13.20 -2.31 -7.05
C LEU A 68 13.10 -2.92 -5.65
N ASN A 69 14.14 -2.79 -4.83
CA ASN A 69 14.21 -3.40 -3.49
C ASN A 69 14.64 -2.37 -2.41
N LEU A 70 13.69 -1.83 -1.65
CA LEU A 70 13.92 -0.73 -0.69
C LEU A 70 13.63 -1.12 0.76
N VAL A 71 14.49 -0.65 1.68
CA VAL A 71 14.19 -0.58 3.12
C VAL A 71 14.52 0.83 3.61
N SER A 72 13.53 1.58 4.08
CA SER A 72 13.69 3.02 4.34
C SER A 72 13.04 3.50 5.65
N GLY A 73 13.34 4.75 6.01
CA GLY A 73 12.41 5.60 6.75
C GLY A 73 11.19 5.83 5.86
N ASP A 74 11.23 6.83 4.99
CA ASP A 74 10.11 7.11 4.08
C ASP A 74 10.49 6.86 2.61
N VAL A 75 9.51 6.52 1.76
CA VAL A 75 9.68 6.33 0.31
C VAL A 75 8.63 7.12 -0.47
N THR A 76 9.09 8.06 -1.31
CA THR A 76 8.26 8.77 -2.29
C THR A 76 8.67 8.37 -3.70
N THR A 77 7.73 8.19 -4.62
CA THR A 77 8.04 7.98 -6.04
C THR A 77 7.17 8.86 -6.95
N ASP A 78 7.77 9.45 -7.99
CA ASP A 78 7.14 10.36 -8.95
C ASP A 78 7.19 9.75 -10.36
N ASP A 79 6.07 9.17 -10.80
CA ASP A 79 5.88 8.47 -12.09
C ASP A 79 6.97 7.42 -12.41
N LEU A 80 7.39 6.65 -11.41
CA LEU A 80 8.47 5.68 -11.54
C LEU A 80 8.02 4.48 -12.40
N GLN A 81 8.77 4.19 -13.46
CA GLN A 81 8.55 3.02 -14.30
C GLN A 81 9.51 1.90 -13.89
N VAL A 82 8.98 0.80 -13.35
CA VAL A 82 9.74 -0.40 -12.96
C VAL A 82 9.41 -1.55 -13.90
N GLY A 83 10.46 -2.12 -14.53
CA GLY A 83 10.36 -3.18 -15.53
C GLY A 83 10.40 -4.61 -14.97
N GLY A 84 10.83 -4.78 -13.72
CA GLY A 84 10.67 -6.00 -12.93
C GLY A 84 9.67 -5.78 -11.78
N GLY A 85 9.91 -6.45 -10.65
CA GLY A 85 9.08 -6.35 -9.45
C GLY A 85 9.43 -5.20 -8.50
N VAL A 86 8.54 -4.90 -7.55
CA VAL A 86 8.75 -3.91 -6.48
C VAL A 86 8.60 -4.58 -5.11
N SER A 87 9.62 -4.44 -4.26
CA SER A 87 9.60 -4.82 -2.84
C SER A 87 10.02 -3.62 -1.97
N ILE A 88 9.11 -3.09 -1.17
CA ILE A 88 9.34 -1.92 -0.30
C ILE A 88 8.94 -2.23 1.15
N ALA A 89 9.81 -1.91 2.10
CA ALA A 89 9.49 -1.84 3.52
C ALA A 89 9.89 -0.46 4.09
N ALA A 90 8.93 0.30 4.64
CA ALA A 90 9.16 1.66 5.11
C ALA A 90 8.32 1.99 6.36
N GLY A 91 8.51 3.20 6.89
CA GLY A 91 7.50 3.93 7.66
C GLY A 91 6.39 4.37 6.70
N ASP A 92 6.61 5.40 5.91
CA ASP A 92 5.60 5.91 4.98
C ASP A 92 5.97 5.61 3.51
N VAL A 93 4.97 5.28 2.68
CA VAL A 93 5.14 4.99 1.24
C VAL A 93 4.12 5.77 0.39
N ASP A 94 4.60 6.69 -0.45
CA ASP A 94 3.84 7.30 -1.54
C ASP A 94 4.36 6.76 -2.88
N PHE A 95 3.67 5.77 -3.44
CA PHE A 95 4.06 5.09 -4.68
C PHE A 95 3.21 5.53 -5.87
N SER A 96 3.84 6.12 -6.90
CA SER A 96 3.20 6.50 -8.16
C SER A 96 4.02 6.08 -9.37
N GLY A 97 3.34 5.57 -10.41
CA GLY A 97 3.96 5.11 -11.66
C GLY A 97 3.41 3.78 -12.17
N ARG A 98 4.31 2.91 -12.68
CA ARG A 98 3.98 1.57 -13.17
C ARG A 98 5.00 0.53 -12.72
N VAL A 99 4.51 -0.66 -12.37
CA VAL A 99 5.31 -1.87 -12.15
C VAL A 99 4.85 -2.94 -13.15
N ALA A 100 5.82 -3.56 -13.84
CA ALA A 100 5.53 -4.55 -14.89
C ALA A 100 5.33 -5.98 -14.37
N GLU A 101 5.92 -6.31 -13.21
CA GLU A 101 5.72 -7.59 -12.51
C GLU A 101 5.03 -7.32 -11.14
N ASP A 102 5.25 -8.19 -10.16
CA ASP A 102 4.55 -8.16 -8.86
C ASP A 102 4.98 -6.98 -7.95
N VAL A 103 4.07 -6.56 -7.08
CA VAL A 103 4.29 -5.50 -6.09
C VAL A 103 4.08 -6.05 -4.68
N SER A 104 5.05 -5.86 -3.79
CA SER A 104 4.98 -6.18 -2.36
C SER A 104 5.39 -4.96 -1.53
N ILE A 105 4.46 -4.35 -0.81
CA ILE A 105 4.72 -3.15 0.02
C ILE A 105 4.31 -3.38 1.47
N ALA A 106 5.18 -3.02 2.42
CA ALA A 106 4.87 -2.99 3.85
C ALA A 106 5.18 -1.60 4.44
N GLY A 107 4.21 -1.00 5.12
CA GLY A 107 4.33 0.34 5.70
C GLY A 107 3.54 0.56 7.00
N GLY A 108 3.71 1.74 7.58
CA GLY A 108 2.75 2.39 8.46
C GLY A 108 1.64 3.02 7.62
N ASP A 109 1.97 4.05 6.83
CA ASP A 109 1.01 4.72 5.95
C ASP A 109 1.39 4.46 4.49
N VAL A 110 0.46 3.92 3.69
CA VAL A 110 0.71 3.57 2.28
C VAL A 110 -0.33 4.18 1.34
N ASN A 111 0.15 5.04 0.43
CA ASN A 111 -0.55 5.54 -0.74
C ASN A 111 0.02 4.86 -1.98
N PHE A 112 -0.74 3.97 -2.62
CA PHE A 112 -0.40 3.35 -3.90
C PHE A 112 -1.30 3.91 -5.01
N THR A 113 -0.79 4.85 -5.79
CA THR A 113 -1.48 5.51 -6.91
C THR A 113 -0.78 5.15 -8.22
N ALA A 114 -0.92 3.89 -8.64
CA ALA A 114 -0.08 3.30 -9.68
C ALA A 114 -0.79 2.20 -10.50
N ILE A 115 -0.06 1.66 -11.48
CA ILE A 115 -0.45 0.49 -12.26
C ILE A 115 0.51 -0.65 -11.92
N GLY A 116 0.03 -1.67 -11.20
CA GLY A 116 0.67 -2.99 -11.20
C GLY A 116 0.11 -3.80 -12.39
N GLU A 117 0.96 -4.31 -13.28
CA GLU A 117 0.51 -5.14 -14.40
C GLU A 117 0.27 -6.61 -13.99
N GLU A 118 0.85 -7.08 -12.88
CA GLU A 118 0.60 -8.42 -12.29
C GLU A 118 -0.11 -8.35 -10.92
N ASP A 119 0.34 -9.13 -9.92
CA ASP A 119 -0.28 -9.21 -8.59
C ASP A 119 0.22 -8.09 -7.67
N VAL A 120 -0.59 -7.64 -6.72
CA VAL A 120 -0.26 -6.54 -5.78
C VAL A 120 -0.62 -6.92 -4.34
N ASP A 121 0.41 -7.11 -3.52
CA ASP A 121 0.36 -7.37 -2.07
C ASP A 121 0.74 -6.10 -1.28
N ILE A 122 -0.15 -5.58 -0.42
CA ILE A 122 0.16 -4.44 0.46
C ILE A 122 -0.32 -4.66 1.90
N ALA A 123 0.58 -4.44 2.87
CA ALA A 123 0.28 -4.41 4.29
C ALA A 123 0.60 -3.03 4.90
N ALA A 124 -0.37 -2.41 5.56
CA ALA A 124 -0.23 -1.09 6.18
C ALA A 124 -0.88 -0.99 7.57
N GLY A 125 -0.68 0.15 8.24
CA GLY A 125 -1.62 0.69 9.22
C GLY A 125 -2.79 1.36 8.52
N ASP A 126 -2.51 2.38 7.70
CA ASP A 126 -3.50 3.09 6.89
C ASP A 126 -3.18 2.91 5.39
N LEU A 127 -4.15 2.45 4.60
CA LEU A 127 -3.96 2.08 3.19
C LEU A 127 -4.91 2.82 2.24
N PHE A 128 -4.34 3.51 1.25
CA PHE A 128 -5.05 4.00 0.07
C PHE A 128 -4.49 3.35 -1.20
N VAL A 129 -5.37 2.76 -2.02
CA VAL A 129 -5.00 2.14 -3.31
C VAL A 129 -5.86 2.74 -4.41
N SER A 130 -5.23 3.28 -5.46
CA SER A 130 -5.92 3.76 -6.65
C SER A 130 -5.14 3.44 -7.94
N GLY A 131 -5.85 3.40 -9.07
CA GLY A 131 -5.27 3.01 -10.36
C GLY A 131 -5.72 1.61 -10.80
N ARG A 132 -4.77 0.71 -11.05
CA ARG A 132 -5.08 -0.65 -11.55
C ARG A 132 -4.12 -1.71 -11.03
N VAL A 133 -4.70 -2.84 -10.62
CA VAL A 133 -4.03 -4.13 -10.40
C VAL A 133 -4.40 -5.03 -11.57
N GLY A 134 -3.41 -5.50 -12.33
CA GLY A 134 -3.62 -6.26 -13.56
C GLY A 134 -4.15 -7.67 -13.33
N ARG A 135 -3.82 -8.26 -12.18
CA ARG A 135 -4.25 -9.59 -11.75
C ARG A 135 -4.87 -9.53 -10.34
N ASP A 136 -4.29 -10.24 -9.37
CA ASP A 136 -4.85 -10.45 -8.04
C ASP A 136 -4.40 -9.34 -7.07
N GLY A 137 -5.32 -8.86 -6.22
CA GLY A 137 -5.04 -7.84 -5.20
C GLY A 137 -5.18 -8.40 -3.80
N SER A 138 -4.14 -8.29 -2.97
CA SER A 138 -4.08 -8.78 -1.60
C SER A 138 -3.73 -7.65 -0.64
N PHE A 139 -4.65 -7.31 0.26
CA PHE A 139 -4.52 -6.09 1.07
C PHE A 139 -4.79 -6.33 2.56
N ALA A 140 -3.93 -5.81 3.42
CA ALA A 140 -4.09 -5.86 4.87
C ALA A 140 -3.87 -4.47 5.48
N ALA A 141 -4.81 -3.97 6.28
CA ALA A 141 -4.68 -2.68 6.95
C ALA A 141 -5.39 -2.61 8.32
N GLY A 142 -5.24 -1.50 9.02
CA GLY A 142 -6.18 -1.03 10.03
C GLY A 142 -7.36 -0.31 9.36
N GLU A 143 -7.06 0.79 8.66
CA GLU A 143 -8.02 1.54 7.83
C GLU A 143 -7.67 1.39 6.34
N MET A 144 -8.67 1.19 5.49
CA MET A 144 -8.47 0.87 4.07
C MET A 144 -9.46 1.58 3.14
N LEU A 145 -8.94 2.22 2.09
CA LEU A 145 -9.71 2.75 0.96
C LEU A 145 -9.14 2.24 -0.37
N ILE A 146 -9.91 1.46 -1.12
CA ILE A 146 -9.54 0.97 -2.45
C ILE A 146 -10.45 1.61 -3.51
N GLU A 147 -9.86 2.41 -4.40
CA GLU A 147 -10.49 3.06 -5.57
C GLU A 147 -9.77 2.63 -6.86
N ALA A 148 -9.61 1.31 -7.05
CA ALA A 148 -8.83 0.71 -8.12
C ALA A 148 -9.65 -0.25 -9.00
N ALA A 149 -9.15 -0.54 -10.20
CA ALA A 149 -9.62 -1.68 -11.00
C ALA A 149 -8.74 -2.91 -10.70
N ILE A 150 -9.35 -4.00 -10.24
CA ILE A 150 -8.70 -5.29 -9.96
C ILE A 150 -9.07 -6.27 -11.09
N GLY A 151 -8.07 -6.71 -11.85
CA GLY A 151 -8.26 -7.51 -13.06
C GLY A 151 -8.65 -8.97 -12.81
N ARG A 152 -8.48 -9.46 -11.58
CA ARG A 152 -8.91 -10.77 -11.11
C ARG A 152 -9.41 -10.68 -9.66
N ASP A 153 -8.85 -11.45 -8.74
CA ASP A 153 -9.43 -11.72 -7.44
C ASP A 153 -8.99 -10.66 -6.41
N LEU A 154 -9.86 -10.29 -5.47
CA LEU A 154 -9.59 -9.30 -4.42
C LEU A 154 -9.72 -9.94 -3.04
N ASN A 155 -8.60 -10.14 -2.35
CA ASN A 155 -8.56 -10.49 -0.94
C ASN A 155 -8.22 -9.24 -0.11
N ALA A 156 -9.05 -8.88 0.87
CA ALA A 156 -8.81 -7.71 1.71
C ALA A 156 -9.21 -7.95 3.17
N HIS A 157 -8.32 -7.57 4.08
CA HIS A 157 -8.51 -7.63 5.53
C HIS A 157 -8.29 -6.25 6.15
N ALA A 158 -9.27 -5.70 6.88
CA ALA A 158 -9.10 -4.43 7.62
C ALA A 158 -9.87 -4.42 8.96
N ASP A 159 -9.73 -3.36 9.75
CA ASP A 159 -10.69 -3.07 10.82
C ASP A 159 -11.85 -2.21 10.30
N HIS A 160 -11.54 -1.23 9.44
CA HIS A 160 -12.50 -0.42 8.68
C HIS A 160 -12.09 -0.39 7.19
N MET A 161 -13.03 -0.69 6.30
CA MET A 161 -12.79 -0.83 4.86
C MET A 161 -13.82 -0.08 4.03
N ILE A 162 -13.36 0.70 3.05
CA ILE A 162 -14.18 1.31 1.99
C ILE A 162 -13.65 0.82 0.64
N ILE A 163 -14.47 0.07 -0.10
CA ILE A 163 -14.15 -0.40 -1.45
C ILE A 163 -15.02 0.37 -2.44
N ARG A 164 -14.41 1.06 -3.41
CA ARG A 164 -15.07 1.72 -4.56
C ARG A 164 -14.43 1.28 -5.87
N SER A 165 -14.37 -0.04 -6.04
CA SER A 165 -13.54 -0.69 -7.06
C SER A 165 -14.36 -1.33 -8.17
N THR A 166 -13.72 -1.63 -9.28
CA THR A 166 -14.21 -2.65 -10.22
C THR A 166 -13.38 -3.90 -9.98
N VAL A 167 -14.02 -5.01 -9.64
CA VAL A 167 -13.36 -6.30 -9.43
C VAL A 167 -13.91 -7.30 -10.45
N ASP A 168 -13.00 -7.80 -11.27
CA ASP A 168 -13.32 -8.69 -12.39
C ASP A 168 -13.45 -10.17 -11.95
N GLY A 169 -12.79 -10.57 -10.86
CA GLY A 169 -12.85 -11.91 -10.24
C GLY A 169 -13.69 -11.98 -8.96
N GLU A 170 -13.36 -12.93 -8.09
CA GLU A 170 -14.04 -13.15 -6.80
C GLU A 170 -13.51 -12.19 -5.72
N VAL A 171 -14.34 -11.84 -4.72
CA VAL A 171 -13.89 -11.09 -3.54
C VAL A 171 -13.90 -11.92 -2.27
N GLU A 172 -12.90 -11.72 -1.42
CA GLU A 172 -12.90 -12.13 -0.01
C GLU A 172 -12.62 -10.88 0.84
N LEU A 173 -13.63 -10.35 1.50
CA LEU A 173 -13.54 -9.13 2.30
C LEU A 173 -13.82 -9.42 3.77
N VAL A 174 -12.86 -9.14 4.65
CA VAL A 174 -12.98 -9.45 6.08
C VAL A 174 -12.68 -8.23 6.95
N ALA A 175 -13.65 -7.87 7.81
CA ALA A 175 -13.49 -6.84 8.82
C ALA A 175 -13.78 -7.34 10.24
N ALA A 176 -12.95 -6.91 11.19
CA ALA A 176 -12.94 -7.32 12.60
C ALA A 176 -12.92 -8.85 12.80
N LYS A 177 -11.72 -9.44 12.69
CA LYS A 177 -11.48 -10.88 12.89
C LYS A 177 -11.89 -11.39 14.29
N GLU A 178 -11.65 -10.63 15.36
CA GLU A 178 -11.99 -11.02 16.75
C GLU A 178 -13.08 -10.11 17.37
N ILE A 179 -14.32 -10.58 17.52
CA ILE A 179 -15.41 -9.84 18.20
C ILE A 179 -15.08 -9.61 19.70
N ARG A 180 -14.22 -10.44 20.28
CA ARG A 180 -13.92 -10.44 21.73
C ARG A 180 -13.09 -9.24 22.19
N ARG A 181 -12.39 -8.53 21.29
CA ARG A 181 -11.62 -7.32 21.61
C ARG A 181 -12.42 -6.03 21.37
N ARG A 182 -13.62 -5.93 21.98
CA ARG A 182 -14.38 -4.67 22.00
C ARG A 182 -13.55 -3.53 22.60
N ARG A 183 -12.89 -2.74 21.75
CA ARG A 183 -12.69 -1.31 22.03
C ARG A 183 -14.09 -0.74 22.17
N ARG A 184 -14.47 -0.38 23.39
CA ARG A 184 -15.88 -0.20 23.77
C ARG A 184 -16.55 1.04 23.16
N ASP A 185 -15.74 1.87 22.50
CA ASP A 185 -16.05 3.25 22.14
C ASP A 185 -15.81 3.53 20.65
N ASP A 186 -15.53 2.50 19.84
CA ASP A 186 -15.30 2.61 18.40
C ASP A 186 -16.53 2.10 17.61
N PRO A 187 -17.28 2.97 16.90
CA PRO A 187 -18.45 2.59 16.12
C PRO A 187 -18.11 2.11 14.70
N GLU A 188 -16.88 2.32 14.22
CA GLU A 188 -16.43 1.97 12.86
C GLU A 188 -15.69 0.61 12.83
N HIS A 189 -15.39 0.05 14.00
CA HIS A 189 -14.84 -1.29 14.17
C HIS A 189 -15.66 -2.37 13.43
N GLY A 190 -15.05 -3.02 12.45
CA GLY A 190 -15.67 -4.06 11.63
C GLY A 190 -16.61 -3.52 10.55
N LEU A 191 -16.49 -2.26 10.14
CA LEU A 191 -17.27 -1.66 9.07
C LEU A 191 -16.68 -2.00 7.69
N ILE A 192 -17.53 -2.50 6.78
CA ILE A 192 -17.23 -2.61 5.35
C ILE A 192 -18.26 -1.77 4.58
N VAL A 193 -17.78 -0.81 3.78
CA VAL A 193 -18.59 -0.04 2.83
C VAL A 193 -18.24 -0.46 1.40
N MET A 194 -19.24 -0.94 0.65
CA MET A 194 -19.06 -1.47 -0.72
C MET A 194 -19.76 -0.61 -1.78
N GLY A 195 -18.96 0.03 -2.63
CA GLY A 195 -19.36 0.68 -3.87
C GLY A 195 -18.62 0.08 -5.07
N GLY A 196 -19.15 0.29 -6.28
CA GLY A 196 -18.52 -0.18 -7.54
C GLY A 196 -19.19 -1.39 -8.19
N ASP A 197 -18.41 -2.23 -8.88
CA ASP A 197 -18.89 -3.35 -9.70
C ASP A 197 -18.08 -4.62 -9.40
N PHE A 198 -18.76 -5.64 -8.87
CA PHE A 198 -18.18 -6.90 -8.39
C PHE A 198 -18.75 -8.04 -9.25
N ARG A 199 -17.95 -8.58 -10.17
CA ARG A 199 -18.50 -9.41 -11.26
C ARG A 199 -18.79 -10.86 -10.87
N GLU A 200 -17.82 -11.56 -10.28
CA GLU A 200 -17.97 -12.97 -9.91
C GLU A 200 -18.48 -13.16 -8.47
N GLY A 201 -18.75 -12.07 -7.74
CA GLY A 201 -19.33 -12.11 -6.39
C GLY A 201 -18.27 -12.49 -5.36
N GLY A 202 -18.57 -13.43 -4.46
CA GLY A 202 -17.65 -13.90 -3.42
C GLY A 202 -18.19 -13.71 -1.99
N ASP A 203 -17.28 -13.55 -1.03
CA ASP A 203 -17.56 -13.69 0.40
C ASP A 203 -17.17 -12.42 1.18
N VAL A 204 -18.10 -11.91 1.99
CA VAL A 204 -17.95 -10.64 2.73
C VAL A 204 -18.36 -10.85 4.18
N CYS A 205 -17.42 -10.73 5.13
CA CYS A 205 -17.66 -10.87 6.55
C CYS A 205 -17.22 -9.63 7.34
N GLY A 206 -18.16 -8.97 8.02
CA GLY A 206 -17.92 -7.74 8.79
C GLY A 206 -18.82 -7.70 10.02
N ILE A 207 -18.69 -6.68 10.88
CA ILE A 207 -19.69 -6.43 11.95
C ILE A 207 -20.87 -5.68 11.32
N THR A 208 -20.56 -4.61 10.60
CA THR A 208 -21.50 -3.77 9.86
C THR A 208 -21.09 -3.79 8.39
N ILE A 209 -22.05 -4.06 7.50
CA ILE A 209 -21.83 -4.04 6.05
C ILE A 209 -22.84 -3.09 5.42
N GLU A 210 -22.34 -2.10 4.68
CA GLU A 210 -23.13 -1.13 3.94
C GLU A 210 -22.80 -1.19 2.46
N PHE A 211 -23.82 -1.03 1.60
CA PHE A 211 -23.63 -0.93 0.16
C PHE A 211 -24.00 0.48 -0.31
N GLU A 212 -23.10 1.12 -1.06
CA GLU A 212 -23.35 2.45 -1.64
C GLU A 212 -24.42 2.36 -2.76
N PRO A 213 -25.32 3.36 -2.89
CA PRO A 213 -26.30 3.38 -3.97
C PRO A 213 -25.64 3.35 -5.35
N GLY A 214 -25.97 2.34 -6.15
CA GLY A 214 -25.37 2.12 -7.48
C GLY A 214 -24.33 1.00 -7.52
N ALA A 215 -23.93 0.44 -6.37
CA ALA A 215 -23.14 -0.80 -6.31
C ALA A 215 -23.80 -1.92 -7.15
N SER A 216 -22.97 -2.78 -7.75
CA SER A 216 -23.38 -3.78 -8.73
C SER A 216 -22.74 -5.13 -8.41
N ILE A 217 -23.57 -6.15 -8.21
CA ILE A 217 -23.17 -7.52 -7.85
C ILE A 217 -23.58 -8.47 -8.99
N GLY A 218 -22.62 -8.92 -9.80
CA GLY A 218 -22.85 -9.71 -11.01
C GLY A 218 -23.29 -11.15 -10.77
N ALA A 219 -22.68 -11.80 -9.78
CA ALA A 219 -22.86 -13.21 -9.43
C ALA A 219 -23.06 -13.41 -7.91
N PRO A 220 -23.33 -14.63 -7.40
CA PRO A 220 -23.66 -14.86 -5.99
C PRO A 220 -22.63 -14.31 -5.00
N MET A 221 -23.11 -13.65 -3.96
CA MET A 221 -22.28 -13.10 -2.90
C MET A 221 -22.84 -13.48 -1.52
N THR A 222 -22.02 -14.07 -0.67
CA THR A 222 -22.39 -14.38 0.72
C THR A 222 -21.98 -13.24 1.65
N VAL A 223 -22.88 -12.83 2.53
CA VAL A 223 -22.68 -11.66 3.40
C VAL A 223 -22.97 -12.04 4.85
N TRP A 224 -21.91 -12.07 5.66
CA TRP A 224 -21.99 -12.31 7.10
C TRP A 224 -21.86 -11.00 7.89
N ALA A 225 -22.91 -10.60 8.59
CA ALA A 225 -22.91 -9.42 9.47
C ALA A 225 -23.77 -9.61 10.73
N GLU A 226 -23.63 -8.72 11.71
CA GLU A 226 -24.48 -8.70 12.92
C GLU A 226 -25.89 -8.13 12.63
N SER A 227 -26.11 -7.52 11.47
CA SER A 227 -27.40 -7.00 11.02
C SER A 227 -27.51 -7.02 9.50
N GLN A 228 -28.74 -7.20 9.00
CA GLN A 228 -28.98 -7.30 7.57
C GLN A 228 -28.62 -5.98 6.86
N PRO A 229 -27.78 -5.99 5.82
CA PRO A 229 -27.37 -4.79 5.09
C PRO A 229 -28.55 -4.15 4.34
N ASN A 230 -28.52 -2.83 4.18
CA ASN A 230 -29.49 -2.11 3.37
C ASN A 230 -29.14 -2.24 1.87
N LEU A 231 -29.93 -3.01 1.12
CA LEU A 231 -29.71 -3.25 -0.31
C LEU A 231 -30.45 -2.27 -1.24
N SER A 232 -31.00 -1.17 -0.69
CA SER A 232 -31.76 -0.18 -1.46
C SER A 232 -30.89 0.58 -2.46
N GLY A 233 -31.03 0.25 -3.75
CA GLY A 233 -30.27 0.87 -4.85
C GLY A 233 -29.09 0.03 -5.34
N VAL A 234 -28.87 -1.15 -4.76
CA VAL A 234 -27.87 -2.12 -5.21
C VAL A 234 -28.41 -2.93 -6.39
N ARG A 235 -27.67 -2.94 -7.50
CA ARG A 235 -27.95 -3.77 -8.67
C ARG A 235 -27.47 -5.19 -8.42
N GLY A 236 -28.25 -6.18 -8.85
CA GLY A 236 -27.93 -7.58 -8.55
C GLY A 236 -28.14 -7.97 -7.08
N SER A 237 -28.88 -7.18 -6.29
CA SER A 237 -29.20 -7.49 -4.88
C SER A 237 -29.92 -8.84 -4.65
N SER A 238 -30.47 -9.46 -5.70
CA SER A 238 -30.97 -10.85 -5.66
C SER A 238 -29.87 -11.92 -5.57
N ASN A 239 -28.61 -11.55 -5.85
CA ASN A 239 -27.44 -12.42 -5.77
C ASN A 239 -26.84 -12.43 -4.35
N ILE A 240 -27.28 -11.51 -3.47
CA ILE A 240 -26.75 -11.37 -2.11
C ILE A 240 -27.48 -12.33 -1.15
N SER A 241 -26.74 -13.24 -0.53
CA SER A 241 -27.21 -14.14 0.51
C SER A 241 -26.72 -13.67 1.88
N TYR A 242 -27.60 -13.05 2.66
CA TYR A 242 -27.29 -12.62 4.03
C TYR A 242 -27.40 -13.78 5.03
N ILE A 243 -26.37 -13.92 5.87
CA ILE A 243 -26.29 -14.85 6.99
C ILE A 243 -25.94 -14.03 8.24
N PRO A 244 -26.68 -14.13 9.36
CA PRO A 244 -26.27 -13.46 10.59
C PRO A 244 -24.98 -14.08 11.16
N ARG A 245 -24.06 -13.26 11.65
CA ARG A 245 -22.84 -13.74 12.35
C ARG A 245 -23.13 -14.39 13.70
N ASP A 246 -24.19 -13.97 14.39
CA ASP A 246 -24.57 -14.43 15.73
C ASP A 246 -23.38 -14.44 16.75
N GLY A 247 -22.42 -13.52 16.60
CA GLY A 247 -21.23 -13.44 17.45
C GLY A 247 -20.09 -14.40 17.10
N VAL A 248 -20.09 -15.02 15.92
CA VAL A 248 -18.99 -15.87 15.39
C VAL A 248 -17.91 -15.00 14.72
N ASP A 249 -16.65 -15.39 14.92
CA ASP A 249 -15.46 -14.74 14.36
C ASP A 249 -15.33 -15.10 12.86
N CYS A 250 -14.90 -14.16 11.99
CA CYS A 250 -14.98 -14.35 10.53
C CYS A 250 -14.14 -15.52 10.01
N ASP A 251 -12.97 -15.76 10.62
CA ASP A 251 -12.10 -16.87 10.25
C ASP A 251 -12.81 -18.24 10.43
N GLU A 252 -13.74 -18.37 11.39
CA GLU A 252 -14.56 -19.59 11.58
C GLU A 252 -15.70 -19.74 10.55
N LEU A 253 -16.05 -18.67 9.83
CA LEU A 253 -17.17 -18.64 8.87
C LEU A 253 -16.75 -18.86 7.42
N ILE A 254 -15.52 -18.46 7.07
CA ILE A 254 -14.96 -18.55 5.71
C ILE A 254 -14.18 -19.86 5.53
N GLU A 255 -13.49 -20.37 6.56
CA GLU A 255 -12.72 -21.62 6.48
C GLU A 255 -13.53 -22.91 6.74
N GLY A 256 -14.84 -22.82 7.03
CA GLY A 256 -15.67 -23.88 7.65
C GLY A 256 -16.65 -24.64 6.75
#